data_AF-A0A7C3Y8V3-F1
#
_entry.id   AF-A0A7C3Y8V3-F1
#
_cell.length_a   1.000
_cell.length_b   1.000
_cell.length_c   1.000
_cell.angle_alpha   90.00
_cell.angle_beta   90.00
_cell.angle_gamma   90.00
#
_symmetry.space_group_name_H-M   'P 1'
#
loop_
_entity.id
_entity.type
_entity.pdbx_description
1 polymer ?
#
loop_
_entity_poly.entity_id
_entity_poly.type
_entity_poly.pdbx_seq_one_letter_code
_entity_poly.pdbx_strand_id
1 'polypeptide(L)'
;MLRLRHRQVGRCLPRTARSGRGEMAARLDEEDRQASVPVQTGGMMAEERKKIAKKTWREKRWYEVVAPPIFAGRVIGETPALEPSQLVGRVFETTLGDLIDDFSKSHIKLYFQIKETDGNRAITAFSGHEMVRDYVRSLVRRRSSKVEDVTRVRTK
;
A
#
# COMPACT_ATOMS: atom_id res chain seq x y z
N MET A 1 -60.69 -4.15 -16.94
CA MET A 1 -60.47 -5.46 -17.61
C MET A 1 -59.60 -5.25 -18.84
N LEU A 2 -58.36 -5.74 -18.86
CA LEU A 2 -57.83 -6.69 -19.84
C LEU A 2 -56.33 -6.91 -19.57
N ARG A 3 -55.97 -8.18 -19.36
CA ARG A 3 -54.59 -8.69 -19.30
C ARG A 3 -53.97 -8.65 -20.70
N LEU A 4 -52.67 -8.38 -20.83
CA LEU A 4 -51.79 -9.01 -21.84
C LEU A 4 -50.30 -8.80 -21.46
N ARG A 5 -49.67 -9.82 -20.87
CA ARG A 5 -48.66 -10.72 -21.47
C ARG A 5 -47.22 -10.16 -21.53
N HIS A 6 -46.47 -10.53 -20.50
CA HIS A 6 -45.17 -11.21 -20.55
C HIS A 6 -44.47 -11.36 -21.91
N ARG A 7 -43.24 -10.85 -22.01
CA ARG A 7 -42.24 -11.31 -22.99
C ARG A 7 -40.81 -11.24 -22.41
N GLN A 8 -40.40 -12.33 -21.77
CA GLN A 8 -39.02 -12.87 -21.83
C GLN A 8 -38.70 -13.13 -23.33
N VAL A 9 -37.48 -13.11 -23.89
CA VAL A 9 -36.12 -13.48 -23.49
C VAL A 9 -35.20 -13.02 -24.64
N GLY A 10 -33.89 -12.85 -24.40
CA GLY A 10 -32.92 -12.75 -25.49
C GLY A 10 -31.47 -12.61 -25.04
N ARG A 11 -30.88 -13.70 -24.52
CA ARG A 11 -29.41 -13.84 -24.42
C ARG A 11 -28.84 -14.05 -25.82
N CYS A 12 -27.75 -13.38 -26.17
CA CYS A 12 -26.86 -13.81 -27.24
C CYS A 12 -25.44 -13.94 -26.69
N LEU A 13 -24.95 -15.18 -26.74
CA LEU A 13 -23.64 -15.66 -26.31
C LEU A 13 -22.54 -15.37 -27.35
N PRO A 14 -21.26 -15.50 -26.98
CA PRO A 14 -20.12 -15.08 -27.79
C PRO A 14 -19.88 -15.93 -29.04
N ARG A 15 -19.35 -15.25 -30.06
CA ARG A 15 -19.00 -15.78 -31.38
C ARG A 15 -17.61 -16.45 -31.31
N THR A 16 -17.58 -17.74 -31.63
CA THR A 16 -16.39 -18.59 -31.70
C THR A 16 -15.70 -18.49 -33.07
N ALA A 17 -14.37 -18.58 -33.07
CA ALA A 17 -13.51 -19.03 -34.17
C ALA A 17 -12.34 -19.74 -33.48
N ARG A 18 -12.16 -21.07 -33.49
CA ARG A 18 -12.05 -22.08 -34.56
C ARG A 18 -10.82 -21.86 -35.45
N SER A 19 -9.68 -22.37 -34.99
CA SER A 19 -8.66 -22.96 -35.86
C SER A 19 -8.18 -24.24 -35.19
N GLY A 20 -8.39 -25.37 -35.86
CA GLY A 20 -7.92 -26.68 -35.40
C GLY A 20 -6.69 -27.14 -36.18
N ARG A 21 -6.00 -28.11 -35.57
CA ARG A 21 -5.18 -29.20 -36.13
C ARG A 21 -4.73 -30.01 -34.91
N GLY A 22 -5.28 -31.19 -34.61
CA GLY A 22 -4.94 -32.50 -35.19
C GLY A 22 -3.61 -32.95 -34.58
N GLU A 23 -3.44 -34.04 -33.82
CA GLU A 23 -3.70 -35.48 -34.02
C GLU A 23 -3.76 -36.15 -32.63
N MET A 24 -4.69 -37.05 -32.28
CA MET A 24 -4.84 -38.48 -32.59
C MET A 24 -3.68 -39.39 -32.11
N ALA A 25 -3.87 -40.11 -30.99
CA ALA A 25 -3.36 -41.48 -30.77
C ALA A 25 -3.94 -42.13 -29.48
N ALA A 26 -4.47 -43.36 -29.65
CA ALA A 26 -4.60 -44.51 -28.71
C ALA A 26 -5.21 -44.26 -27.30
N ARG A 27 -6.31 -44.85 -26.80
CA ARG A 27 -6.90 -46.21 -26.89
C ARG A 27 -5.96 -47.34 -26.42
N LEU A 28 -6.09 -47.76 -25.15
CA LEU A 28 -6.61 -49.08 -24.70
C LEU A 28 -6.14 -49.42 -23.26
N ASP A 29 -7.10 -49.85 -22.43
CA ASP A 29 -7.13 -50.88 -21.35
C ASP A 29 -6.11 -50.81 -20.18
N GLU A 30 -6.54 -50.74 -18.91
CA GLU A 30 -7.08 -51.80 -18.01
C GLU A 30 -5.95 -52.53 -17.22
N GLU A 31 -6.00 -52.34 -15.91
CA GLU A 31 -5.46 -53.14 -14.78
C GLU A 31 -4.27 -54.10 -15.01
N ASP A 32 -3.17 -53.91 -14.26
CA ASP A 32 -2.69 -54.92 -13.29
C ASP A 32 -1.38 -54.54 -12.55
N ARG A 33 -1.41 -54.81 -11.24
CA ARG A 33 -0.40 -55.51 -10.42
C ARG A 33 1.02 -54.94 -10.24
N GLN A 34 1.25 -54.59 -8.96
CA GLN A 34 2.27 -55.21 -8.11
C GLN A 34 3.76 -55.05 -8.50
N ALA A 35 4.45 -54.09 -7.86
CA ALA A 35 5.82 -54.27 -7.36
C ALA A 35 6.11 -53.13 -6.35
N SER A 36 5.95 -53.42 -5.06
CA SER A 36 7.06 -53.69 -4.11
C SER A 36 7.56 -52.43 -3.36
N VAL A 37 7.16 -52.38 -2.09
CA VAL A 37 7.65 -51.55 -0.97
C VAL A 37 9.18 -51.47 -0.88
N PRO A 38 9.72 -50.41 -0.25
CA PRO A 38 10.24 -50.68 1.10
C PRO A 38 9.74 -49.71 2.18
N VAL A 39 9.90 -50.21 3.39
CA VAL A 39 9.39 -49.79 4.69
C VAL A 39 10.54 -49.18 5.51
N GLN A 40 10.17 -48.30 6.46
CA GLN A 40 10.88 -47.87 7.68
C GLN A 40 11.83 -46.64 7.68
N THR A 41 11.38 -45.67 8.50
CA THR A 41 12.10 -44.98 9.60
C THR A 41 13.11 -43.89 9.27
N GLY A 42 12.75 -42.66 9.65
CA GLY A 42 13.68 -41.57 9.91
C GLY A 42 12.93 -40.30 10.30
N GLY A 43 12.97 -39.92 11.57
CA GLY A 43 12.57 -38.57 11.99
C GLY A 43 13.43 -37.49 11.33
N MET A 44 13.06 -36.23 11.57
CA MET A 44 13.64 -35.00 11.03
C MET A 44 12.97 -34.47 9.74
N MET A 45 11.72 -34.02 9.87
CA MET A 45 11.25 -32.82 9.15
C MET A 45 10.49 -31.91 10.13
N ALA A 46 11.07 -31.71 11.31
CA ALA A 46 10.60 -30.77 12.33
C ALA A 46 11.50 -29.51 12.46
N GLU A 47 12.53 -29.38 11.63
CA GLU A 47 13.45 -28.25 11.67
C GLU A 47 13.67 -27.63 10.28
N GLU A 48 12.59 -27.19 9.62
CA GLU A 48 12.65 -25.91 8.89
C GLU A 48 11.27 -25.37 8.49
N ARG A 49 10.26 -25.52 9.36
CA ARG A 49 9.41 -24.35 9.59
C ARG A 49 10.27 -23.36 10.35
N LYS A 50 11.24 -22.74 9.65
CA LYS A 50 11.92 -21.55 10.10
C LYS A 50 10.78 -20.66 10.53
N LYS A 51 10.59 -20.57 11.84
CA LYS A 51 9.52 -19.78 12.41
C LYS A 51 9.68 -18.47 11.67
N ILE A 52 8.66 -18.07 10.93
CA ILE A 52 8.35 -16.65 10.79
C ILE A 52 8.05 -16.27 12.23
N ALA A 53 9.10 -16.23 13.05
CA ALA A 53 9.08 -15.80 14.42
C ALA A 53 8.70 -14.36 14.19
N LYS A 54 7.41 -14.10 14.43
CA LYS A 54 6.86 -12.75 14.47
C LYS A 54 7.86 -11.99 15.32
N LYS A 55 8.71 -11.19 14.67
CA LYS A 55 9.70 -10.36 15.34
C LYS A 55 8.91 -9.59 16.38
N THR A 56 9.18 -9.91 17.63
CA THR A 56 8.27 -9.58 18.72
C THR A 56 8.38 -8.07 18.93
N TRP A 57 7.31 -7.40 19.35
CA TRP A 57 7.31 -5.94 19.58
C TRP A 57 8.50 -5.48 20.44
N ARG A 58 8.96 -6.36 21.34
CA ARG A 58 10.12 -6.18 22.22
C ARG A 58 11.46 -5.97 21.50
N GLU A 59 11.62 -6.45 20.28
CA GLU A 59 12.88 -6.37 19.52
C GLU A 59 12.97 -5.07 18.70
N LYS A 60 11.87 -4.34 18.55
CA LYS A 60 11.85 -3.08 17.79
C LYS A 60 12.49 -1.97 18.60
N ARG A 61 13.31 -1.17 17.94
CA ARG A 61 13.87 0.07 18.48
C ARG A 61 12.97 1.24 18.08
N TRP A 62 12.83 2.20 18.98
CA TRP A 62 12.13 3.45 18.71
C TRP A 62 13.11 4.43 18.07
N TYR A 63 12.67 5.04 16.97
CA TYR A 63 13.42 6.05 16.25
C TYR A 63 12.65 7.36 16.28
N GLU A 64 13.33 8.44 16.62
CA GLU A 64 12.78 9.80 16.60
C GLU A 64 12.79 10.31 15.16
N VAL A 65 11.64 10.69 14.65
CA VAL A 65 11.51 11.28 13.32
C VAL A 65 11.71 12.78 13.44
N VAL A 66 12.81 13.25 12.86
CA VAL A 66 13.24 14.64 12.95
C VAL A 66 12.88 15.36 11.64
N ALA A 67 12.25 16.53 11.76
CA ALA A 67 11.96 17.40 10.64
C ALA A 67 13.26 17.92 9.99
N PRO A 68 13.25 18.27 8.70
CA PRO A 68 14.42 18.86 8.08
C PRO A 68 14.78 20.22 8.72
N PRO A 69 16.03 20.70 8.55
CA PRO A 69 16.51 21.93 9.21
C PRO A 69 15.69 23.19 8.91
N ILE A 70 15.01 23.23 7.77
CA ILE A 70 14.10 24.33 7.39
C ILE A 70 12.93 24.52 8.37
N PHE A 71 12.62 23.49 9.17
CA PHE A 71 11.58 23.52 10.21
C PHE A 71 12.18 23.40 11.62
N ALA A 72 13.38 23.96 11.81
CA ALA A 72 14.08 24.00 13.10
C ALA A 72 14.39 22.62 13.73
N GLY A 73 14.38 21.55 12.94
CA GLY A 73 14.76 20.21 13.42
C GLY A 73 13.84 19.66 14.51
N ARG A 74 12.57 20.07 14.53
CA ARG A 74 11.60 19.61 15.53
C ARG A 74 11.29 18.12 15.36
N VAL A 75 11.07 17.44 16.48
CA VAL A 75 10.66 16.04 16.51
C VAL A 75 9.17 15.97 16.15
N ILE A 76 8.84 15.24 15.09
CA ILE A 76 7.46 15.10 14.59
C ILE A 76 6.75 13.96 15.33
N GLY A 77 7.49 12.89 15.60
CA GLY A 77 6.97 11.71 16.28
C GLY A 77 8.02 10.61 16.34
N GLU A 78 7.62 9.45 16.83
CA GLU A 78 8.50 8.30 16.98
C GLU A 78 7.98 7.14 16.14
N THR A 79 8.88 6.28 15.69
CA THR A 79 8.51 5.12 14.90
C THR A 79 9.31 3.89 15.29
N PRO A 80 8.63 2.78 15.61
CA PRO A 80 9.31 1.54 15.89
C PRO A 80 9.75 0.87 14.58
N ALA A 81 11.03 0.51 14.51
CA ALA A 81 11.59 -0.30 13.45
C ALA A 81 12.60 -1.29 14.02
N LEU A 82 12.80 -2.40 13.32
CA LEU A 82 13.84 -3.35 13.70
C LEU A 82 15.18 -2.94 13.10
N GLU A 83 15.16 -2.70 11.79
CA GLU A 83 16.32 -2.30 11.00
C GLU A 83 16.14 -0.88 10.48
N PRO A 84 17.23 -0.07 10.40
CA PRO A 84 17.18 1.28 9.84
C PRO A 84 16.73 1.31 8.38
N SER A 85 17.05 0.27 7.60
CA SER A 85 16.64 0.16 6.19
C SER A 85 15.12 0.10 6.00
N GLN A 86 14.35 -0.26 7.03
CA GLN A 86 12.88 -0.31 6.96
C GLN A 86 12.21 1.04 7.22
N LEU A 87 12.95 2.03 7.70
CA LEU A 87 12.46 3.39 7.95
C LEU A 87 12.48 4.24 6.68
N VAL A 88 13.49 4.04 5.85
CA VAL A 88 13.68 4.77 4.59
C VAL A 88 12.44 4.58 3.71
N GLY A 89 11.91 5.69 3.21
CA GLY A 89 10.73 5.71 2.34
C GLY A 89 9.39 5.75 3.05
N ARG A 90 9.32 5.69 4.39
CA ARG A 90 8.07 5.95 5.13
C ARG A 90 7.69 7.43 5.04
N VAL A 91 6.40 7.68 4.91
CA VAL A 91 5.82 9.03 4.85
C VAL A 91 5.09 9.33 6.14
N PHE A 92 5.40 10.48 6.75
CA PHE A 92 4.75 11.03 7.93
C PHE A 92 3.90 12.22 7.55
N GLU A 93 2.70 12.27 8.11
CA GLU A 93 1.81 13.41 8.05
C GLU A 93 1.90 14.19 9.35
N THR A 94 2.00 15.51 9.25
CA THR A 94 1.95 16.42 10.40
C THR A 94 1.37 17.75 9.96
N THR A 95 0.90 18.57 10.90
CA THR A 95 0.38 19.89 10.57
C THR A 95 1.45 20.96 10.74
N LEU A 96 1.40 22.02 9.93
CA LEU A 96 2.33 23.15 10.11
C LEU A 96 2.18 23.81 11.50
N GLY A 97 0.97 23.77 12.06
CA GLY A 97 0.68 24.29 13.39
C GLY A 97 1.51 23.63 14.48
N ASP A 98 1.70 22.31 14.42
CA ASP A 98 2.50 21.59 15.42
C ASP A 98 4.00 21.90 15.34
N LEU A 99 4.49 22.27 14.14
CA LEU A 99 5.90 22.60 13.94
C LEU A 99 6.26 24.01 14.43
N ILE A 100 5.41 24.99 14.12
CA ILE A 100 5.66 26.41 14.39
C ILE A 100 4.95 26.90 15.67
N ASP A 101 4.05 26.10 16.24
CA ASP A 101 3.17 26.45 17.37
C ASP A 101 2.18 27.59 17.03
N ASP A 102 1.78 27.70 15.76
CA ASP A 102 0.74 28.62 15.29
C ASP A 102 -0.50 27.84 14.82
N PHE A 103 -1.50 27.77 15.71
CA PHE A 103 -2.77 27.08 15.46
C PHE A 103 -3.58 27.65 14.29
N SER A 104 -3.29 28.88 13.86
CA SER A 104 -3.96 29.49 12.69
C SER A 104 -3.66 28.72 11.40
N LYS A 105 -2.52 28.02 11.34
CA LYS A 105 -2.03 27.30 10.16
C LYS A 105 -2.14 25.78 10.28
N SER A 106 -2.90 25.27 11.24
CA SER A 106 -3.16 23.83 11.38
C SER A 106 -3.90 23.21 10.19
N HIS A 107 -4.50 24.02 9.32
CA HIS A 107 -5.16 23.56 8.09
C HIS A 107 -4.16 23.13 6.98
N ILE A 108 -2.85 23.33 7.17
CA ILE A 108 -1.82 22.90 6.24
C ILE A 108 -1.22 21.59 6.75
N LYS A 109 -1.43 20.53 5.98
CA LYS A 109 -0.80 19.21 6.16
C LYS A 109 0.50 19.15 5.40
N LEU A 110 1.53 18.63 6.04
CA LEU A 110 2.86 18.43 5.49
C LEU A 110 3.14 16.94 5.41
N TYR A 111 3.79 16.54 4.31
CA TYR A 111 4.24 15.17 4.08
C TYR A 111 5.76 15.12 4.11
N PHE A 112 6.28 14.35 5.05
CA PHE A 112 7.71 14.13 5.25
C PHE A 112 8.09 12.70 4.90
N GLN A 113 9.10 12.52 4.07
CA GLN A 113 9.62 11.19 3.73
C GLN A 113 10.97 10.98 4.42
N ILE A 114 11.15 9.85 5.10
CA ILE A 114 12.47 9.51 5.68
C ILE A 114 13.45 9.20 4.54
N LYS A 115 14.55 9.96 4.48
CA LYS A 115 15.65 9.70 3.53
C LYS A 115 16.78 8.92 4.17
N GLU A 116 17.21 9.35 5.35
CA GLU A 116 18.39 8.82 6.02
C GLU A 116 18.11 8.63 7.51
N THR A 117 18.90 7.78 8.15
CA THR A 117 18.82 7.51 9.59
C THR A 117 20.20 7.67 10.19
N ASP A 118 20.30 8.56 11.18
CA ASP A 118 21.51 8.80 11.96
C ASP A 118 21.29 8.23 13.37
N GLY A 119 21.83 7.03 13.61
CA GLY A 119 21.67 6.32 14.88
C GLY A 119 20.21 6.06 15.23
N ASN A 120 19.66 6.81 16.19
CA ASN A 120 18.26 6.74 16.62
C ASN A 120 17.37 7.82 15.97
N ARG A 121 17.93 8.75 15.19
CA ARG A 121 17.19 9.84 14.55
C ARG A 121 16.96 9.52 13.09
N ALA A 122 15.73 9.64 12.62
CA ALA A 122 15.38 9.55 11.22
C ALA A 122 15.30 10.97 10.63
N ILE A 123 16.21 11.27 9.70
CA ILE A 123 16.22 12.53 8.96
C ILE A 123 15.21 12.45 7.83
N THR A 124 14.27 13.39 7.85
CA THR A 124 13.24 13.47 6.82
C THR A 124 13.53 14.54 5.78
N ALA A 125 12.98 14.34 4.60
CA ALA A 125 12.88 15.33 3.55
C ALA A 125 11.42 15.72 3.31
N PHE A 126 11.22 16.96 2.92
CA PHE A 126 9.91 17.45 2.52
C PHE A 126 9.50 16.83 1.18
N SER A 127 8.33 16.17 1.15
CA SER A 127 7.75 15.58 -0.05
C SER A 127 6.72 16.50 -0.69
N GLY A 128 5.81 17.04 0.13
CA GLY A 128 4.74 17.93 -0.33
C GLY A 128 3.88 18.46 0.80
N HIS A 129 2.92 19.30 0.44
CA HIS A 129 1.92 19.82 1.37
C HIS A 129 0.53 19.78 0.74
N GLU A 130 -0.49 19.65 1.58
CA GLU A 130 -1.89 19.70 1.18
C GLU A 130 -2.68 20.55 2.19
N MET A 131 -3.67 21.31 1.73
CA MET A 131 -4.61 21.98 2.62
C MET A 131 -5.78 21.06 2.95
N VAL A 132 -6.26 21.09 4.19
CA VAL A 132 -7.42 20.27 4.57
C VAL A 132 -8.66 20.73 3.80
N ARG A 133 -9.48 19.75 3.43
CA ARG A 133 -10.67 19.93 2.58
C ARG A 133 -11.70 20.90 3.16
N ASP A 134 -11.89 20.92 4.47
CA ASP A 134 -12.81 21.84 5.15
C ASP A 134 -12.38 23.30 4.97
N TYR A 135 -11.08 23.57 5.06
CA TYR A 135 -10.52 24.89 4.81
C TYR A 135 -10.77 25.33 3.36
N VAL A 136 -10.46 24.47 2.38
CA VAL A 136 -10.72 24.75 0.96
C VAL A 136 -12.22 25.01 0.70
N ARG A 137 -13.11 24.25 1.34
CA ARG A 137 -14.56 24.44 1.23
C ARG A 137 -15.03 25.74 1.87
N SER A 138 -14.40 26.20 2.94
CA SER A 138 -14.76 27.44 3.63
C SER A 138 -14.43 28.70 2.82
N LEU A 139 -13.40 28.62 1.95
CA LEU A 139 -13.00 29.72 1.08
C LEU A 139 -14.03 29.97 -0.04
N VAL A 140 -14.66 28.90 -0.54
CA VAL A 140 -15.64 28.97 -1.62
C VAL A 140 -16.99 29.44 -1.09
N ARG A 141 -17.41 30.65 -1.44
CA ARG A 141 -18.67 31.26 -0.99
C ARG A 141 -19.65 31.49 -2.14
N ARG A 142 -20.93 31.70 -1.81
CA ARG A 142 -21.95 32.12 -2.79
C ARG A 142 -21.60 33.49 -3.36
N ARG A 143 -21.87 33.68 -4.66
CA ARG A 143 -21.53 34.92 -5.41
C ARG A 143 -20.02 35.21 -5.46
N SER A 144 -19.18 34.19 -5.27
CA SER A 144 -17.74 34.26 -5.53
C SER A 144 -17.37 33.30 -6.65
N SER A 145 -16.39 33.67 -7.46
CA SER A 145 -15.85 32.83 -8.53
C SER A 145 -14.57 32.17 -8.03
N LYS A 146 -14.45 30.85 -8.21
CA LYS A 146 -13.23 30.10 -7.91
C LYS A 146 -12.37 30.05 -9.18
N VAL A 147 -11.10 30.45 -9.07
CA VAL A 147 -10.12 30.29 -10.14
C VAL A 147 -9.07 29.28 -9.65
N GLU A 148 -8.83 28.25 -10.44
CA GLU A 148 -7.83 27.21 -10.17
C GLU A 148 -6.82 27.19 -11.33
N ASP A 149 -5.55 27.01 -10.99
CA ASP A 149 -4.49 26.77 -11.97
C ASP A 149 -3.58 25.65 -11.46
N VAL A 150 -3.15 24.76 -12.37
CA VAL A 150 -2.28 23.62 -12.07
C VAL A 150 -1.08 23.68 -12.99
N THR A 151 0.00 24.28 -12.48
CA THR A 151 1.24 24.45 -13.23
C THR A 151 2.35 23.56 -12.68
N ARG A 152 3.03 22.83 -13.57
CA ARG A 152 4.22 22.04 -13.22
C ARG A 152 5.47 22.90 -13.36
N VAL A 153 6.13 23.16 -12.24
CA VAL A 153 7.38 23.92 -12.20
C VAL A 153 8.56 23.03 -11.81
N ARG A 154 9.73 23.26 -12.42
CA ARG A 154 11.01 22.66 -12.01
C ARG A 154 11.86 23.75 -11.41
N THR A 155 12.23 23.61 -10.14
CA THR A 155 13.16 24.53 -9.49
C THR A 155 14.59 24.26 -10.00
N LYS A 156 15.42 25.31 -10.00
CA LYS A 156 16.83 25.24 -10.41
C LYS A 156 17.64 24.34 -9.49
#